data_AF-A0A8X6HAW0-F1
#
_entry.id   AF-A0A8X6HAW0-F1
#
_cell.length_a   1.000
_cell.length_b   1.000
_cell.length_c   1.000
_cell.angle_alpha   90.00
_cell.angle_beta   90.00
_cell.angle_gamma   90.00
#
_symmetry.space_group_name_H-M   'P 1'
#
loop_
_entity.id
_entity.type
_entity.pdbx_description
1 polymer ?
#
loop_
_entity_poly.entity_id
_entity_poly.type
_entity_poly.pdbx_seq_one_letter_code
_entity_poly.pdbx_strand_id
1 'polypeptide(L)'
;MVMFYIVSALLGVILIIIRYSLWRKQLCQNLPGIEPGFFNIPGDLTALFLSIVTKDRHTVLESFMQLLKERTKLFQHRQLFYIWGFYTPHICFVKAEAIKVL
;
A
#
# COMPACT_ATOMS: atom_id res chain seq x y z
N MET A 1 -13.65 36.11 -5.12
CA MET A 1 -12.18 35.92 -5.14
C MET A 1 -11.76 34.75 -4.23
N VAL A 2 -11.87 34.85 -2.90
CA VAL A 2 -11.39 33.80 -1.96
C VAL A 2 -12.01 32.42 -2.21
N MET A 3 -13.33 32.32 -2.39
CA MET A 3 -14.00 31.06 -2.72
C MET A 3 -13.48 30.42 -4.02
N PHE A 4 -13.12 31.22 -5.02
CA PHE A 4 -12.57 30.72 -6.28
C PHE A 4 -11.17 30.12 -6.07
N TYR A 5 -10.33 30.74 -5.24
CA TYR A 5 -9.01 30.19 -4.87
C TYR A 5 -9.12 28.89 -4.08
N ILE A 6 -10.09 28.77 -3.18
CA ILE A 6 -10.32 27.53 -2.41
C ILE A 6 -10.74 26.39 -3.35
N VAL A 7 -11.68 26.64 -4.26
CA VAL A 7 -12.16 25.63 -5.21
C VAL A 7 -11.04 25.20 -6.16
N SER A 8 -10.24 26.13 -6.66
CA SER A 8 -9.11 25.81 -7.55
C SER A 8 -7.98 25.07 -6.83
N ALA A 9 -7.70 25.41 -5.57
CA ALA A 9 -6.76 24.64 -4.75
C ALA A 9 -7.24 23.20 -4.50
N LEU A 10 -8.52 23.01 -4.18
CA LEU A 10 -9.12 21.69 -4.00
C LEU A 10 -9.07 20.85 -5.28
N LEU A 11 -9.39 21.45 -6.43
CA LEU A 11 -9.25 20.79 -7.74
C LEU A 11 -7.81 20.36 -8.01
N GLY A 12 -6.82 21.21 -7.70
CA GLY A 12 -5.41 20.88 -7.83
C GLY A 12 -5.02 19.66 -6.99
N VAL A 13 -5.44 19.60 -5.73
CA VAL A 13 -5.19 18.46 -4.84
C VAL A 13 -5.84 17.18 -5.38
N ILE A 14 -7.10 17.27 -5.85
CA ILE A 14 -7.81 16.12 -6.43
C ILE A 14 -7.08 15.59 -7.67
N LEU A 15 -6.62 16.47 -8.57
CA LEU A 15 -5.88 16.07 -9.76
C LEU A 15 -4.55 15.38 -9.41
N ILE A 16 -3.85 15.84 -8.38
CA ILE A 16 -2.63 15.21 -7.87
C ILE A 16 -2.94 13.79 -7.37
N ILE A 17 -3.99 13.63 -6.56
CA ILE A 17 -4.42 12.33 -6.03
C ILE A 17 -4.77 11.38 -7.18
N ILE A 18 -5.56 11.84 -8.15
CA ILE A 18 -5.95 11.03 -9.33
C ILE A 18 -4.71 10.59 -10.10
N ARG A 19 -3.75 11.49 -10.34
CA ARG A 19 -2.51 11.16 -11.05
C ARG A 19 -1.71 10.07 -10.33
N TYR A 20 -1.55 10.16 -9.01
CA TYR A 20 -0.85 9.14 -8.22
C TYR A 20 -1.62 7.82 -8.18
N SER A 21 -2.95 7.85 -8.05
CA SER A 21 -3.79 6.65 -8.10
C SER A 21 -3.67 5.93 -9.45
N LEU A 22 -3.67 6.68 -10.56
CA LEU A 22 -3.48 6.13 -11.91
C LEU A 22 -2.09 5.52 -12.11
N TRP A 23 -1.05 6.25 -11.70
CA TRP A 23 0.34 5.77 -11.78
C TRP A 23 0.53 4.48 -10.99
N ARG A 24 0.02 4.44 -9.76
CA ARG A 24 0.06 3.24 -8.92
C ARG A 24 -0.64 2.07 -9.58
N LYS A 25 -1.82 2.28 -10.16
CA LYS A 25 -2.58 1.23 -10.86
C LYS A 25 -1.77 0.61 -12.01
N GLN A 26 -1.08 1.43 -12.80
CA GLN A 26 -0.23 0.95 -13.89
C GLN A 26 0.96 0.12 -13.36
N LEU A 27 1.58 0.54 -12.26
CA LEU A 27 2.67 -0.21 -11.63
C LEU A 27 2.22 -1.53 -11.01
N CYS A 28 1.05 -1.57 -10.37
CA CYS A 28 0.51 -2.78 -9.76
C CYS A 28 0.29 -3.91 -10.77
N GLN A 29 -0.03 -3.59 -12.04
CA GLN A 29 -0.22 -4.60 -13.09
C GLN A 29 1.04 -5.45 -13.33
N ASN A 30 2.23 -4.89 -13.06
CA ASN A 30 3.50 -5.53 -13.33
C ASN A 30 4.17 -6.12 -12.08
N LEU A 31 3.62 -5.86 -10.88
CA LEU A 31 4.23 -6.26 -9.61
C LEU A 31 3.38 -7.33 -8.93
N PRO A 32 3.97 -8.46 -8.48
CA PRO A 32 3.26 -9.48 -7.72
C PRO A 32 2.88 -8.92 -6.34
N GLY A 33 1.62 -8.53 -6.18
CA GLY A 33 1.06 -7.94 -4.96
C GLY A 33 -0.45 -7.80 -5.09
N ILE A 34 -1.12 -7.37 -4.02
CA ILE A 34 -2.55 -7.04 -4.10
C ILE A 34 -2.65 -5.62 -4.67
N GLU A 35 -3.50 -5.42 -5.67
CA GLU A 35 -3.76 -4.10 -6.21
C GLU A 35 -4.47 -3.25 -5.14
N PRO A 36 -3.86 -2.16 -4.65
CA PRO A 36 -4.49 -1.28 -3.68
C PRO A 36 -5.63 -0.50 -4.36
N GLY A 37 -6.81 -0.48 -3.74
CA GLY A 37 -7.99 0.22 -4.27
C GLY A 37 -7.76 1.72 -4.49
N PHE A 38 -8.40 2.32 -5.49
CA PHE A 38 -8.08 3.66 -6.03
C PHE A 38 -7.92 4.80 -4.99
N PHE A 39 -8.76 4.82 -3.95
CA PHE A 39 -8.70 5.82 -2.86
C PHE A 39 -8.08 5.28 -1.56
N ASN A 40 -7.48 4.09 -1.59
CA ASN A 40 -6.79 3.50 -0.44
C ASN A 40 -5.33 3.97 -0.40
N ILE A 41 -5.10 5.17 0.16
CA ILE A 41 -3.76 5.78 0.31
C ILE A 41 -2.79 4.90 1.11
N PRO A 42 -3.16 4.39 2.30
CA PRO A 42 -2.26 3.58 3.10
C PRO A 42 -2.05 2.17 2.51
N GLY A 43 -2.89 1.77 1.55
CA GLY A 43 -2.72 0.52 0.82
C GLY A 43 -2.89 -0.70 1.74
N ASP A 44 -1.85 -1.51 1.82
CA ASP A 44 -1.80 -2.67 2.71
C ASP A 44 -1.54 -2.25 4.16
N LEU A 45 -0.98 -1.06 4.39
CA LEU A 45 -0.71 -0.54 5.72
C LEU A 45 -1.96 0.00 6.43
N THR A 46 -3.14 -0.04 5.80
CA THR A 46 -4.39 0.48 6.38
C THR A 46 -4.72 -0.19 7.72
N ALA A 47 -4.47 -1.50 7.85
CA ALA A 47 -4.66 -2.21 9.11
C ALA A 47 -3.70 -1.72 10.22
N LEU A 48 -2.45 -1.39 9.86
CA LEU A 48 -1.46 -0.83 10.79
C LEU A 48 -1.78 0.60 11.18
N PHE A 49 -2.24 1.39 10.21
CA PHE A 49 -2.65 2.76 10.47
C PHE A 49 -3.86 2.80 11.41
N LEU A 50 -4.82 1.91 11.21
CA LEU A 50 -5.98 1.77 12.09
C LEU A 50 -5.56 1.36 13.51
N SER A 51 -4.66 0.39 13.68
CA SER A 51 -4.21 -0.02 15.03
C SER A 51 -3.45 1.07 15.79
N ILE A 52 -2.67 1.90 15.08
CA ILE A 52 -2.03 3.09 15.66
C ILE A 52 -3.08 4.12 16.10
N VAL A 53 -4.09 4.38 15.26
CA VAL A 53 -5.11 5.40 15.51
C VAL A 53 -6.09 4.98 16.62
N THR A 54 -6.47 3.71 16.69
CA THR A 54 -7.43 3.21 17.68
C THR A 54 -6.83 2.98 19.06
N LYS A 55 -5.51 3.15 19.24
CA LYS A 55 -4.77 2.82 20.48
C LYS A 55 -5.09 1.41 20.98
N ASP A 56 -5.41 0.50 20.06
CA ASP A 56 -5.63 -0.89 20.43
C ASP A 56 -4.29 -1.49 20.85
N ARG A 57 -4.24 -2.15 22.01
CA ARG A 57 -2.96 -2.56 22.63
C ARG A 57 -2.27 -3.71 21.90
N HIS A 58 -2.89 -4.24 20.85
CA HIS A 58 -2.20 -5.10 19.90
C HIS A 58 -1.04 -4.32 19.28
N THR A 59 0.17 -4.69 19.71
CA THR A 59 1.40 -4.05 19.24
C THR A 59 1.37 -3.95 17.71
N VAL A 60 1.71 -2.78 17.16
CA VAL A 60 1.81 -2.55 15.70
C VAL A 60 2.59 -3.67 15.00
N LEU A 61 3.58 -4.23 15.71
CA LEU A 61 4.34 -5.40 15.31
C LEU A 61 3.47 -6.65 15.08
N GLU A 62 2.53 -6.97 15.98
CA GLU A 62 1.62 -8.10 15.84
C GLU A 62 0.72 -7.95 14.61
N SER A 63 0.14 -6.77 14.41
CA SER A 63 -0.64 -6.47 13.20
C SER A 63 0.22 -6.58 11.93
N PHE A 64 1.48 -6.16 11.99
CA PHE A 64 2.42 -6.27 10.87
C PHE A 64 2.77 -7.73 10.57
N MET A 65 3.02 -8.53 11.60
CA MET A 65 3.30 -9.96 11.46
C MET A 65 2.09 -10.74 10.94
N GLN A 66 0.87 -10.39 11.36
CA GLN A 66 -0.36 -10.96 10.81
C GLN A 66 -0.50 -10.63 9.33
N LEU A 67 -0.28 -9.38 8.95
CA LEU A 67 -0.30 -8.95 7.56
C LEU A 67 0.74 -9.72 6.72
N LEU A 68 1.97 -9.86 7.21
CA LEU A 68 3.00 -10.66 6.54
C LEU A 68 2.60 -12.13 6.40
N LYS A 69 2.03 -12.73 7.43
CA LYS A 69 1.55 -14.12 7.42
C LYS A 69 0.48 -14.32 6.34
N GLU A 70 -0.48 -13.41 6.25
CA GLU A 70 -1.53 -13.45 5.23
C GLU A 70 -0.96 -13.31 3.81
N ARG A 71 -0.04 -12.37 3.59
CA ARG A 71 0.58 -12.17 2.27
C ARG A 71 1.47 -13.32 1.86
N THR A 72 2.21 -13.90 2.79
CA THR A 72 3.05 -15.07 2.51
C THR A 72 2.20 -16.27 2.09
N LYS A 73 1.03 -16.47 2.70
CA LYS A 73 0.05 -17.50 2.29
C LYS A 73 -0.54 -17.19 0.92
N LEU A 74 -1.02 -15.96 0.71
CA LEU A 74 -1.68 -15.56 -0.53
C LEU A 74 -0.74 -15.62 -1.74
N PHE A 75 0.54 -15.32 -1.53
CA PHE A 75 1.59 -15.38 -2.55
C PHE A 75 2.50 -16.61 -2.37
N GLN A 76 2.00 -17.72 -1.82
CA GLN A 76 2.80 -18.94 -1.58
C GLN A 76 3.49 -19.47 -2.85
N HIS A 77 2.88 -19.31 -4.02
CA HIS A 77 3.44 -19.75 -5.30
C HIS A 77 4.37 -18.73 -5.98
N ARG A 78 4.48 -17.50 -5.47
CA ARG A 78 5.38 -16.47 -6.00
C ARG A 78 6.69 -16.45 -5.21
N GLN A 79 7.81 -16.21 -5.88
CA GLN A 79 9.13 -16.07 -5.27
C GLN A 79 9.31 -14.73 -4.54
N LEU A 80 8.56 -13.71 -4.96
CA LEU A 80 8.59 -12.37 -4.38
C LEU A 80 7.18 -11.77 -4.36
N PHE A 81 6.93 -10.87 -3.40
CA PHE A 81 5.70 -10.09 -3.33
C PHE A 81 5.94 -8.68 -2.76
N TYR A 82 5.04 -7.76 -3.08
CA TYR A 82 5.11 -6.36 -2.64
C TYR A 82 4.02 -6.01 -1.63
N ILE A 83 4.36 -5.13 -0.71
CA ILE A 83 3.44 -4.46 0.21
C ILE A 83 3.35 -2.99 -0.19
N TRP A 84 2.13 -2.52 -0.45
CA TRP A 84 1.85 -1.15 -0.86
C TRP A 84 1.59 -0.24 0.33
N GLY A 85 2.22 0.95 0.31
CA GLY A 85 2.02 1.99 1.31
C GLY A 85 2.20 3.38 0.70
N PHE A 86 1.32 4.33 1.04
CA PHE A 86 1.43 5.73 0.63
C PHE A 86 1.69 5.93 -0.87
N TYR A 87 0.89 5.26 -1.71
CA TYR A 87 1.02 5.25 -3.17
C TYR A 87 2.31 4.65 -3.77
N THR A 88 3.18 4.06 -2.97
CA THR A 88 4.45 3.48 -3.43
C THR A 88 4.58 2.01 -3.02
N PRO A 89 5.33 1.18 -3.77
CA PRO A 89 5.71 -0.15 -3.31
C PRO A 89 6.72 0.04 -2.17
N HIS A 90 6.25 -0.11 -0.93
CA HIS A 90 7.01 0.29 0.25
C HIS A 90 8.01 -0.80 0.66
N ILE A 91 7.63 -2.07 0.51
CA ILE A 91 8.48 -3.19 0.89
C ILE A 91 8.36 -4.31 -0.15
N CYS A 92 9.49 -4.78 -0.66
CA CYS A 92 9.59 -6.00 -1.44
C CYS A 92 10.06 -7.14 -0.53
N PHE A 93 9.30 -8.22 -0.49
CA PHE A 93 9.68 -9.45 0.19
C PHE A 93 10.11 -10.49 -0.83
N VAL A 94 11.32 -11.00 -0.68
CA VAL A 94 11.85 -12.12 -1.46
C VAL A 94 11.92 -13.34 -0.55
N LYS A 95 11.38 -14.47 -1.00
CA LYS A 95 11.47 -15.72 -0.24
C LYS A 95 12.90 -16.23 -0.23
N ALA A 96 13.35 -16.76 0.90
CA ALA A 96 14.68 -17.35 1.03
C ALA A 96 14.95 -18.48 0.02
N GLU A 97 13.92 -19.22 -0.39
CA GLU A 97 14.00 -20.25 -1.43
C GLU A 97 14.41 -19.68 -2.80
N ALA A 98 14.01 -18.45 -3.11
CA ALA A 98 14.37 -17.77 -4.35
C ALA A 98 15.83 -17.29 -4.34
N ILE A 99 16.41 -17.06 -3.16
CA ILE A 99 17.79 -16.60 -2.99
C ILE A 99 18.80 -17.71 -3.29
N LYS A 100 18.43 -18.99 -3.10
CA LYS A 100 19.29 -20.14 -3.40
C LYS A 100 19.52 -20.40 -4.90
N VAL A 101 18.79 -19.70 -5.77
CA VAL A 101 18.86 -19.85 -7.24
C VAL A 101 19.66 -18.72 -7.90
N LEU A 102 20.10 -17.73 -7.11
CA LEU A 102 20.96 -16.61 -7.52
C LEU A 102 22.43 -16.89 -7.18
#